data_AF-A0A819PFB0-F1
#
_entry.id   AF-A0A819PFB0-F1
#
_cell.length_a   1.000
_cell.length_b   1.000
_cell.length_c   1.000
_cell.angle_alpha   90.00
_cell.angle_beta   90.00
_cell.angle_gamma   90.00
#
_symmetry.space_group_name_H-M   'P 1'
#
loop_
_entity.id
_entity.type
_entity.pdbx_description
1 polymer ?
#
loop_
_entity_poly.entity_id
_entity_poly.type
_entity_poly.pdbx_seq_one_letter_code
_entity_poly.pdbx_strand_id
1 'polypeptide(L)'
;MDWGFFDQHAGENWFLRDEIVYPRRLYYYLVIIINFFLRYSWIIRVYLYIQINYIEHLELIVFIFALLESLRRFIWNFFRLENEHLNNCGQFRAVRDISVNPRRLLISTTESEHLLNEHVS
;
A
#
# COMPACT_ATOMS: atom_id res chain seq x y z
N MET A 1 -9.94 -6.44 7.90
CA MET A 1 -8.98 -5.34 7.74
C MET A 1 -9.62 -4.14 8.40
N ASP A 2 -9.27 -3.95 9.65
CA ASP A 2 -9.69 -2.78 10.39
C ASP A 2 -8.91 -1.62 9.79
N TRP A 3 -9.62 -0.54 9.45
CA TRP A 3 -9.08 0.59 8.68
C TRP A 3 -8.00 1.38 9.45
N GLY A 4 -7.49 0.87 10.57
CA GLY A 4 -6.58 1.60 11.44
C GLY A 4 -7.19 2.87 12.04
N PHE A 5 -8.52 3.04 11.97
CA PHE A 5 -9.24 4.22 12.45
C PHE A 5 -9.14 4.46 13.96
N PHE A 6 -8.52 3.54 14.70
CA PHE A 6 -8.40 3.59 16.16
C PHE A 6 -7.00 3.17 16.63
N ASP A 7 -5.96 3.56 15.89
CA ASP A 7 -4.62 3.41 16.43
C ASP A 7 -4.40 4.45 17.53
N GLN A 8 -4.16 3.99 18.75
CA GLN A 8 -4.11 4.81 19.97
C GLN A 8 -2.90 5.78 20.03
N HIS A 9 -2.05 5.73 19.00
CA HIS A 9 -0.88 6.56 18.78
C HIS A 9 -1.06 7.53 17.60
N ALA A 10 -2.29 7.89 17.24
CA ALA A 10 -2.57 8.98 16.32
C ALA A 10 -2.58 10.30 17.10
N GLY A 11 -1.51 11.10 17.05
CA GLY A 11 -1.34 12.33 17.82
C GLY A 11 -2.50 13.32 17.71
N GLU A 12 -2.45 14.25 16.75
CA GLU A 12 -3.47 15.32 16.60
C GLU A 12 -4.64 14.95 15.67
N ASN A 13 -4.61 13.77 15.03
CA ASN A 13 -5.58 13.37 14.03
C ASN A 13 -6.58 12.38 14.61
N TRP A 14 -7.83 12.82 14.79
CA TRP A 14 -8.91 12.03 15.42
C TRP A 14 -9.17 10.67 14.73
N PHE A 15 -8.74 10.45 13.47
CA PHE A 15 -8.99 9.19 12.74
C PHE A 15 -7.91 8.82 11.70
N LEU A 16 -6.77 9.52 11.66
CA LEU A 16 -5.74 9.30 10.64
C LEU A 16 -4.40 8.95 11.29
N ARG A 17 -3.69 7.95 10.76
CA ARG A 17 -2.34 7.54 11.19
C ARG A 17 -1.38 8.74 11.15
N ASP A 18 -0.45 8.83 12.11
CA ASP A 18 0.48 9.97 12.23
C ASP A 18 1.49 10.04 11.07
N GLU A 19 1.92 8.89 10.53
CA GLU A 19 2.75 8.83 9.33
C GLU A 19 1.88 8.81 8.08
N ILE A 20 1.79 9.95 7.42
CA ILE A 20 1.10 10.14 6.15
C ILE A 20 2.13 10.46 5.07
N VAL A 21 2.13 9.66 3.99
CA VAL A 21 3.02 9.88 2.83
C VAL A 21 2.67 11.17 2.07
N TYR A 22 1.41 11.61 2.16
CA TYR A 22 0.91 12.79 1.45
C TYR A 22 0.61 13.96 2.38
N PRO A 23 1.00 15.20 2.01
CA PRO A 23 0.92 16.37 2.89
C PRO A 23 -0.51 16.88 3.16
N ARG A 24 -1.51 16.51 2.33
CA ARG A 24 -2.89 16.99 2.46
C ARG A 24 -3.83 15.91 3.00
N ARG A 25 -4.20 16.05 4.27
CA ARG A 25 -5.17 15.19 4.99
C ARG A 25 -6.55 15.12 4.30
N LEU A 26 -6.94 16.19 3.60
CA LEU A 26 -8.23 16.25 2.88
C LEU A 26 -8.42 15.13 1.85
N TYR A 27 -7.35 14.72 1.15
CA TYR A 27 -7.48 13.66 0.15
C TYR A 27 -7.90 12.33 0.78
N TYR A 28 -7.36 12.01 1.96
CA TYR A 28 -7.75 10.79 2.69
C TYR A 28 -9.23 10.82 3.06
N TYR A 29 -9.72 11.91 3.64
CA TYR A 29 -11.14 12.03 3.99
C TYR A 29 -12.05 11.95 2.76
N LEU A 30 -11.69 12.59 1.65
CA LEU A 30 -12.44 12.48 0.40
C LEU A 30 -12.48 11.04 -0.10
N VAL A 31 -11.35 10.34 -0.11
CA VAL A 31 -11.29 8.95 -0.57
C VAL A 31 -12.08 8.01 0.34
N ILE A 32 -12.05 8.23 1.66
CA ILE A 32 -12.86 7.49 2.64
C ILE A 32 -14.36 7.67 2.33
N ILE A 33 -14.80 8.91 2.12
CA ILE A 33 -16.18 9.25 1.79
C ILE A 33 -16.59 8.62 0.45
N ILE A 34 -15.75 8.74 -0.59
CA ILE A 34 -15.99 8.14 -1.90
C ILE A 34 -16.10 6.63 -1.81
N ASN A 35 -15.19 5.96 -1.08
CA ASN A 35 -15.22 4.52 -0.87
C ASN A 35 -16.50 4.08 -0.13
N PHE A 36 -16.96 4.87 0.84
CA PHE A 36 -18.23 4.61 1.54
C PHE A 36 -19.40 4.64 0.56
N PHE A 37 -19.54 5.66 -0.27
CA PHE A 37 -20.63 5.73 -1.26
C PHE A 37 -20.52 4.66 -2.36
N LEU A 38 -19.31 4.37 -2.86
CA LEU A 38 -19.08 3.29 -3.82
C LEU A 38 -19.45 1.93 -3.22
N ARG A 39 -19.38 1.76 -1.90
CA ARG A 39 -19.86 0.54 -1.22
C ARG A 39 -21.37 0.40 -1.25
N TYR A 40 -22.17 1.41 -1.59
CA TYR A 40 -23.61 1.23 -1.78
C TYR A 40 -23.98 0.92 -3.23
N SER A 41 -23.02 1.03 -4.16
CA SER A 41 -23.25 0.72 -5.58
C SER A 41 -23.69 -0.73 -5.80
N TRP A 42 -23.24 -1.69 -4.98
CA TRP A 42 -23.70 -3.08 -5.07
C TRP A 42 -25.18 -3.23 -4.70
N ILE A 43 -25.69 -2.46 -3.72
CA ILE A 43 -27.11 -2.50 -3.32
C ILE A 43 -27.95 -1.97 -4.46
N ILE A 44 -27.53 -0.87 -5.08
CA ILE A 44 -28.20 -0.30 -6.26
C ILE A 44 -28.22 -1.33 -7.38
N ARG A 45 -27.10 -2.02 -7.63
CA ARG A 45 -27.03 -3.08 -8.65
C ARG A 45 -28.01 -4.22 -8.37
N VAL A 46 -28.11 -4.69 -7.12
CA VAL A 46 -29.05 -5.75 -6.71
C VAL A 46 -30.50 -5.28 -6.82
N TYR A 47 -30.80 -4.06 -6.38
CA TYR A 47 -32.14 -3.48 -6.49
C TYR A 47 -32.59 -3.38 -7.95
N LEU A 48 -31.72 -2.88 -8.84
CA LEU A 48 -32.00 -2.79 -10.27
C LEU A 48 -32.22 -4.18 -10.89
N TYR A 49 -31.41 -5.17 -10.50
CA TYR A 49 -31.55 -6.55 -10.97
C TYR A 49 -32.90 -7.17 -10.58
N ILE A 50 -33.43 -6.85 -9.39
CA ILE A 50 -34.72 -7.39 -8.92
C ILE A 50 -35.91 -6.68 -9.57
N GLN A 51 -35.84 -5.36 -9.74
CA GLN A 51 -36.95 -4.57 -10.30
C GLN A 51 -37.06 -4.69 -11.82
N ILE A 52 -35.92 -4.81 -12.49
CA ILE A 52 -35.84 -4.84 -13.94
C ILE A 52 -35.53 -6.29 -14.33
N ASN A 53 -36.58 -7.09 -14.57
CA ASN A 53 -36.48 -8.48 -15.05
C ASN A 53 -35.73 -8.65 -16.39
N TYR A 54 -35.18 -7.58 -16.97
CA TYR A 54 -34.49 -7.54 -18.26
C TYR A 54 -33.35 -6.50 -18.21
N ILE A 55 -32.17 -6.89 -17.73
CA ILE A 55 -30.90 -6.14 -17.94
C ILE A 55 -30.13 -6.70 -19.14
N GLU A 56 -30.73 -7.59 -19.94
CA GLU A 56 -30.11 -8.23 -21.11
C GLU A 56 -29.61 -7.22 -22.18
N HIS A 57 -30.01 -5.94 -22.15
CA HIS A 57 -29.68 -4.95 -23.19
C HIS A 57 -29.05 -3.64 -22.70
N LEU A 58 -28.51 -3.60 -21.47
CA LEU A 58 -27.94 -2.36 -20.93
C LEU A 58 -26.46 -2.53 -20.54
N GLU A 59 -25.68 -2.99 -21.51
CA GLU A 59 -24.21 -3.17 -21.46
C GLU A 59 -23.48 -1.96 -20.86
N LEU A 60 -23.95 -0.74 -21.15
CA LEU A 60 -23.36 0.49 -20.62
C LEU A 60 -23.53 0.61 -19.09
N ILE A 61 -24.67 0.21 -18.53
CA ILE A 61 -24.86 0.23 -17.07
C ILE A 61 -24.00 -0.84 -16.41
N VAL A 62 -23.91 -2.04 -17.00
CA VAL A 62 -23.05 -3.11 -16.50
C VAL A 62 -21.59 -2.66 -16.51
N PHE A 63 -21.13 -2.03 -17.59
CA PHE A 63 -19.79 -1.46 -17.70
C PHE A 63 -19.51 -0.39 -16.65
N ILE A 64 -20.44 0.55 -16.43
CA ILE A 64 -20.28 1.59 -15.39
C ILE A 64 -20.15 0.96 -14.00
N PHE A 65 -21.02 0.01 -13.64
CA PHE A 65 -20.93 -0.67 -12.34
C PHE A 65 -19.64 -1.48 -12.20
N ALA A 66 -19.16 -2.11 -13.28
CA ALA A 66 -17.88 -2.81 -13.29
C ALA A 66 -16.70 -1.85 -13.08
N LEU A 67 -16.73 -0.67 -13.71
CA LEU A 67 -15.71 0.37 -13.54
C LEU A 67 -15.71 0.93 -12.11
N LEU A 68 -16.90 1.23 -11.55
CA LEU A 68 -17.04 1.71 -10.17
C LEU A 68 -16.51 0.70 -9.16
N GLU A 69 -16.81 -0.59 -9.35
CA GLU A 69 -16.29 -1.67 -8.50
C GLU A 69 -14.77 -1.86 -8.66
N SER A 70 -14.25 -1.72 -9.87
CA SER A 70 -12.80 -1.75 -10.14
C SER A 70 -12.07 -0.62 -9.42
N LEU A 71 -12.57 0.61 -9.52
CA LEU A 71 -12.00 1.77 -8.82
C LEU A 71 -12.05 1.59 -7.30
N ARG A 72 -13.15 1.06 -6.75
CA ARG A 72 -13.27 0.76 -5.33
C ARG A 72 -12.21 -0.24 -4.86
N ARG A 73 -11.95 -1.29 -5.66
CA ARG A 73 -10.89 -2.27 -5.37
C ARG A 73 -9.51 -1.67 -5.47
N PHE A 74 -9.29 -0.79 -6.44
CA PHE A 74 -8.02 -0.09 -6.59
C PHE A 74 -7.70 0.78 -5.38
N ILE A 75 -8.67 1.59 -4.93
CA ILE A 75 -8.56 2.40 -3.71
C ILE A 75 -8.23 1.52 -2.50
N TRP A 76 -8.96 0.41 -2.35
CA TRP A 76 -8.74 -0.52 -1.24
C TRP A 76 -7.35 -1.17 -1.28
N ASN A 77 -6.91 -1.63 -2.45
CA ASN A 77 -5.59 -2.23 -2.63
C ASN A 77 -4.47 -1.22 -2.39
N PHE A 78 -4.66 0.04 -2.79
CA PHE A 78 -3.70 1.12 -2.52
C PHE A 78 -3.50 1.32 -1.02
N PHE A 79 -4.58 1.46 -0.25
CA PHE A 79 -4.46 1.61 1.21
C PHE A 79 -3.86 0.38 1.88
N ARG A 80 -4.13 -0.83 1.38
CA ARG A 80 -3.48 -2.05 1.86
C ARG A 80 -1.98 -1.99 1.63
N LEU A 81 -1.57 -1.66 0.42
CA LEU A 81 -0.16 -1.54 0.03
C LEU A 81 0.53 -0.49 0.90
N GLU A 82 -0.10 0.67 1.09
CA GLU A 82 0.39 1.73 1.95
C GLU A 82 0.55 1.25 3.39
N ASN A 83 -0.47 0.58 3.95
CA ASN A 83 -0.41 0.05 5.31
C ASN A 83 0.70 -1.00 5.47
N GLU A 84 0.91 -1.84 4.47
CA GLU A 84 2.02 -2.79 4.44
C GLU A 84 3.38 -2.08 4.31
N HIS A 85 3.48 -1.07 3.46
CA HIS A 85 4.69 -0.26 3.31
C HIS A 85 5.07 0.45 4.60
N LEU A 86 4.11 1.12 5.26
CA LEU A 86 4.33 1.80 6.53
C LEU A 86 4.72 0.80 7.63
N ASN A 87 4.07 -0.34 7.71
CA ASN A 87 4.42 -1.38 8.69
C ASN A 87 5.82 -1.96 8.44
N ASN A 88 6.23 -2.12 7.19
CA ASN A 88 7.56 -2.62 6.83
C ASN A 88 8.66 -1.56 7.03
N CYS A 89 8.38 -0.29 6.71
CA CYS A 89 9.30 0.84 6.92
C CYS A 89 9.47 1.17 8.41
N GLY A 90 8.38 1.21 9.19
CA GLY A 90 8.41 1.49 10.63
C GLY A 90 9.07 0.39 11.47
N GLN A 91 9.29 -0.79 10.90
CA GLN A 91 9.99 -1.91 11.52
C GLN A 91 11.41 -2.12 10.92
N PHE A 92 11.90 -1.19 10.09
CA PHE A 92 13.18 -1.26 9.37
C PHE A 92 13.38 -2.54 8.52
N ARG A 93 12.30 -3.28 8.23
CA ARG A 93 12.36 -4.52 7.43
C ARG A 93 12.58 -4.29 5.94
N ALA A 94 12.47 -3.03 5.49
CA ALA A 94 12.76 -2.63 4.11
C ALA A 94 14.26 -2.45 3.82
N VAL A 95 15.11 -2.45 4.85
CA VAL A 95 16.56 -2.50 4.67
C VAL A 95 16.97 -3.96 4.75
N ARG A 96 17.48 -4.51 3.64
CA ARG A 96 18.23 -5.76 3.71
C ARG A 96 19.45 -5.46 4.57
N ASP A 97 19.50 -5.98 5.79
CA ASP A 97 20.70 -5.93 6.64
C ASP A 97 21.85 -6.60 5.88
N ILE A 98 22.54 -5.80 5.07
CA ILE A 98 23.80 -6.20 4.48
C ILE A 98 24.77 -6.04 5.63
N SER A 99 24.96 -7.14 6.38
CA SER A 99 26.06 -7.25 7.33
C SER A 99 27.34 -7.16 6.51
N VAL A 100 27.87 -5.96 6.31
CA VAL A 100 29.24 -5.77 5.83
C VAL A 100 30.11 -6.18 7.00
N ASN A 101 30.42 -7.46 7.13
CA ASN A 101 31.31 -7.94 8.18
C ASN A 101 32.72 -7.40 7.89
N PRO A 102 33.23 -6.41 8.65
CA PRO A 102 34.46 -5.71 8.30
C PRO A 102 35.66 -6.65 8.23
N ARG A 103 35.62 -7.75 9.00
CA ARG A 103 36.65 -8.79 9.01
C ARG A 103 36.87 -9.44 7.65
N ARG A 104 35.82 -9.62 6.83
CA ARG A 104 35.97 -10.26 5.52
C ARG A 104 36.64 -9.34 4.50
N LEU A 105 36.42 -8.03 4.61
CA LEU A 105 37.10 -7.02 3.79
C LEU A 105 38.58 -6.92 4.17
N LEU A 106 38.90 -6.92 5.47
CA LEU A 106 40.28 -6.86 5.95
C LEU A 106 41.12 -8.06 5.51
N ILE A 107 40.55 -9.27 5.55
CA ILE A 107 41.25 -10.49 5.10
C ILE A 107 41.51 -10.42 3.59
N SER A 108 40.52 -10.00 2.79
CA SER A 108 40.71 -9.85 1.34
C SER A 108 41.75 -8.80 0.98
N THR A 109 41.81 -7.67 1.71
CA THR A 109 42.81 -6.63 1.46
C THR A 109 44.20 -7.09 1.87
N THR A 110 44.34 -7.78 3.01
CA THR A 110 45.65 -8.29 3.47
C THR A 110 46.17 -9.41 2.57
N GLU A 111 45.31 -10.30 2.08
CA GLU A 111 45.71 -11.34 1.13
C GLU A 111 46.13 -10.72 -0.20
N SER A 112 45.41 -9.71 -0.71
CA SER A 112 45.81 -9.03 -1.94
C SER A 112 47.12 -8.26 -1.82
N GLU A 113 47.42 -7.64 -0.66
CA GLU A 113 48.71 -6.97 -0.42
C GLU A 113 49.86 -7.96 -0.30
N HIS A 114 49.63 -9.12 0.31
CA HIS A 114 50.65 -10.16 0.45
C HIS A 114 51.04 -10.78 -0.90
N LEU A 115 50.06 -11.01 -1.77
CA LEU A 115 50.28 -11.51 -3.13
C LEU A 115 50.97 -10.47 -4.04
N LEU A 116 50.69 -9.18 -3.83
CA LEU A 116 51.37 -8.09 -4.55
C LEU A 116 52.84 -7.96 -4.13
N ASN A 117 53.14 -8.13 -2.84
CA ASN A 117 54.51 -8.05 -2.33
C ASN A 117 55.37 -9.26 -2.75
N GLU A 118 54.81 -10.47 -2.82
CA GLU A 118 55.54 -11.65 -3.32
C GLU A 118 55.86 -11.57 -4.83
N HIS A 119 55.04 -10.89 -5.62
CA HIS A 119 55.27 -10.75 -7.06
C HIS A 119 56.28 -9.64 -7.42
N VAL A 120 56.63 -8.74 -6.49
CA VAL A 120 57.54 -7.60 -6.71
C VAL A 120 58.96 -7.86 -6.18
N SER A 121 59.17 -8.92 -5.39
CA SER A 121 60.48 -9.41 -4.92
C SER A 121 61.06 -10.51 -5.81
#